data_AF-A0A0L6JIN5-F1
#
_entry.id   AF-A0A0L6JIN5-F1
#
_cell.length_a   1.000
_cell.length_b   1.000
_cell.length_c   1.000
_cell.angle_alpha   90.00
_cell.angle_beta   90.00
_cell.angle_gamma   90.00
#
_symmetry.space_group_name_H-M   'P 1'
#
loop_
_entity.id
_entity.type
_entity.pdbx_description
1 polymer ?
#
loop_
_entity_poly.entity_id
_entity_poly.type
_entity_poly.pdbx_seq_one_letter_code
_entity_poly.pdbx_strand_id
1 'polypeptide(L)' 'MKEFDVVELLCDIPEHSLIKGQKGTILEIYSDVDCEIEICDDEGLTQFLGTLKLNDLKKV' A
#
# COMPACT_ATOMS: atom_id res chain seq x y z
N MET A 1 -10.82 5.65 2.00
CA MET A 1 -10.30 4.30 1.68
C MET A 1 -10.90 3.33 2.67
N LYS A 2 -11.00 2.05 2.31
CA LYS A 2 -11.47 0.95 3.17
C LYS A 2 -10.69 -0.32 2.87
N GLU A 3 -10.86 -1.36 3.69
CA GLU A 3 -10.34 -2.71 3.43
C GLU A 3 -10.69 -3.17 2.01
N PHE A 4 -9.73 -3.84 1.38
CA PHE A 4 -9.74 -4.36 0.02
C PHE A 4 -9.85 -3.32 -1.10
N ASP A 5 -9.74 -2.02 -0.78
CA ASP A 5 -9.54 -1.00 -1.81
C ASP A 5 -8.13 -1.17 -2.42
N VAL A 6 -8.07 -1.09 -3.76
CA VAL A 6 -6.80 -0.95 -4.47
C VAL A 6 -6.35 0.50 -4.38
N VAL A 7 -5.08 0.68 -4.02
CA VAL A 7 -4.46 1.98 -3.80
C VAL A 7 -3.13 2.08 -4.53
N GLU A 8 -2.66 3.30 -4.72
CA GLU A 8 -1.38 3.62 -5.36
C GLU A 8 -0.55 4.50 -4.43
N LEU A 9 0.76 4.22 -4.33
CA LEU A 9 1.71 5.04 -3.56
C LEU A 9 1.88 6.44 -4.15
N LEU A 10 1.82 7.47 -3.30
CA LEU A 10 1.99 8.88 -3.67
C LEU A 10 3.44 9.37 -3.63
N CYS A 11 4.32 8.65 -2.94
CA CYS A 11 5.74 8.96 -2.74
C CYS A 11 6.58 7.67 -2.73
N ASP A 12 7.90 7.84 -2.89
CA ASP A 12 8.86 6.75 -2.70
C ASP A 12 9.03 6.49 -1.18
N ILE A 13 9.20 5.22 -0.79
CA ILE A 13 9.50 4.80 0.58
C ILE A 13 10.75 3.92 0.53
N PRO A 14 11.97 4.52 0.52
CA PRO A 14 13.22 3.83 0.27
C PRO A 14 13.51 2.71 1.28
N GLU A 15 13.06 2.84 2.53
CA GLU A 15 13.26 1.85 3.60
C GLU A 15 12.61 0.51 3.26
N HIS A 16 11.60 0.52 2.40
CA HIS A 16 10.85 -0.65 1.96
C HIS A 16 11.08 -0.96 0.47
N SER A 17 12.01 -0.26 -0.19
CA SER A 17 12.23 -0.35 -1.65
C SER A 17 10.95 -0.10 -2.46
N LEU A 18 10.04 0.73 -1.93
CA LEU A 18 8.79 1.07 -2.58
C LEU A 18 8.94 2.35 -3.39
N ILE A 19 8.35 2.36 -4.57
CA ILE A 19 8.43 3.44 -5.55
C ILE A 19 7.03 4.01 -5.75
N LYS A 20 6.94 5.34 -5.86
CA LYS A 20 5.72 6.05 -6.21
C LYS A 20 5.06 5.42 -7.44
N GLY A 21 3.74 5.24 -7.38
CA GLY A 21 2.96 4.66 -8.47
C GLY A 21 2.79 3.14 -8.38
N GLN A 22 3.49 2.43 -7.48
CA GLN A 22 3.16 1.02 -7.22
C GLN A 22 1.76 0.89 -6.62
N LYS A 23 1.08 -0.19 -7.01
CA LYS A 23 -0.27 -0.50 -6.55
C LYS A 23 -0.25 -1.59 -5.51
N GLY A 24 -1.10 -1.44 -4.51
CA GLY A 24 -1.33 -2.48 -3.51
C GLY A 24 -2.80 -2.52 -3.09
N THR A 25 -3.11 -3.47 -2.22
CA THR A 25 -4.45 -3.66 -1.66
C THR A 25 -4.40 -3.45 -0.16
N ILE A 26 -5.28 -2.61 0.38
CA ILE A 26 -5.43 -2.48 1.84
C ILE A 26 -5.99 -3.79 2.39
N LEU A 27 -5.29 -4.45 3.31
CA LEU A 27 -5.78 -5.66 3.96
C LEU A 27 -6.54 -5.35 5.24
N GLU A 28 -6.04 -4.39 6.03
CA GLU A 28 -6.64 -3.98 7.30
C GLU A 28 -6.42 -2.48 7.55
N ILE A 29 -7.43 -1.79 8.09
CA ILE A 29 -7.28 -0.42 8.58
C ILE A 29 -7.12 -0.46 10.10
N TYR A 30 -5.92 -0.13 10.57
CA TYR A 30 -5.63 -0.12 12.00
C TYR A 30 -6.14 1.15 12.69
N SER A 31 -6.13 2.28 12.00
CA SER A 31 -6.57 3.58 12.54
C SER A 31 -6.97 4.55 11.42
N ASP A 32 -7.32 5.79 11.78
CA ASP A 32 -7.53 6.88 10.82
C ASP A 32 -6.25 7.30 10.07
N VAL A 33 -5.08 6.76 10.45
CA VAL A 33 -3.77 7.12 9.89
C VAL A 33 -3.07 5.92 9.28
N ASP A 34 -3.15 4.74 9.89
CA ASP A 34 -2.32 3.59 9.55
C ASP A 34 -3.16 2.44 8.98
N CYS A 35 -2.64 1.78 7.95
CA CYS A 35 -3.25 0.59 7.35
C CYS A 35 -2.18 -0.43 6.95
N GLU A 36 -2.54 -1.70 6.97
CA GLU A 36 -1.74 -2.77 6.37
C GLU A 36 -2.05 -2.87 4.87
N ILE A 37 -1.00 -2.96 4.06
CA ILE A 37 -1.09 -3.07 2.60
C ILE A 37 -0.22 -4.23 2.11
N GLU A 38 -0.75 -4.96 1.14
CA GLU A 38 0.00 -5.89 0.31
C GLU A 38 0.26 -5.29 -1.07
N ILE A 39 1.50 -5.32 -1.52
CA ILE A 39 1.92 -4.99 -2.89
C ILE A 39 2.50 -6.27 -3.50
N CYS A 40 1.98 -6.67 -4.65
CA CYS A 40 2.47 -7.82 -5.42
C CYS A 40 3.04 -7.37 -6.77
N ASP A 41 3.85 -8.23 -7.39
CA ASP A 41 4.22 -8.10 -8.79
C ASP A 41 3.12 -8.62 -9.74
N ASP A 42 3.39 -8.57 -11.04
CA ASP A 42 2.47 -9.03 -12.09
C ASP A 42 2.24 -10.55 -12.10
N GLU A 43 3.06 -11.32 -11.37
CA GLU A 43 2.90 -12.77 -11.18
C GLU A 43 2.10 -13.10 -9.90
N GLY A 44 1.73 -12.08 -9.11
CA GLY A 44 1.00 -12.21 -7.86
C GLY A 44 1.90 -12.56 -6.66
N LEU A 45 3.22 -12.40 -6.78
CA LEU A 45 4.14 -12.62 -5.66
C LEU A 45 4.24 -11.35 -4.82
N THR A 46 4.03 -11.49 -3.51
CA THR A 46 4.14 -10.40 -2.54
C THR A 46 5.56 -9.81 -2.53
N GLN A 47 5.66 -8.53 -2.87
CA GLN A 47 6.89 -7.73 -2.82
C GLN A 47 6.97 -6.93 -1.51
N PHE A 48 5.81 -6.57 -0.95
CA PHE A 48 5.73 -5.88 0.34
C PHE A 48 4.43 -6.26 1.05
N LEU A 49 4.54 -6.51 2.35
CA LEU A 49 3.43 -6.64 3.28
C LEU A 49 3.81 -5.89 4.56
N GLY A 50 3.08 -4.82 4.86
CA GLY A 50 3.38 -4.02 6.04
C GLY A 50 2.49 -2.81 6.20
N THR A 51 2.75 -2.05 7.28
CA THR A 51 1.98 -0.86 7.64
C THR A 51 2.49 0.36 6.88
N LEU A 52 1.58 1.06 6.20
CA LEU A 52 1.82 2.38 5.62
C LEU A 52 0.77 3.39 6.13
N LYS A 53 1.02 4.67 5.89
CA LYS A 53 0.07 5.73 6.22
C LYS A 53 -0.94 5.90 5.09
N LEU A 54 -2.20 6.07 5.45
CA LEU A 54 -3.29 6.39 4.52
C LEU A 54 -3.00 7.65 3.70
N ASN A 55 -2.27 8.63 4.24
CA ASN A 55 -1.92 9.85 3.51
C ASN A 55 -0.83 9.65 2.44
N ASP A 56 -0.11 8.54 2.45
CA ASP A 56 0.86 8.18 1.42
C ASP A 56 0.20 7.40 0.26
N LEU A 57 -1.13 7.22 0.31
CA LEU A 57 -1.91 6.41 -0.60
C LEU A 57 -3.02 7.23 -1.28
N LYS A 58 -3.32 6.90 -2.53
CA LYS A 58 -4.57 7.30 -3.19
C LYS A 58 -5.35 6.08 -3.63
N LYS A 59 -6.67 6.14 -3.55
CA LYS A 59 -7.55 5.12 -4.12
C LYS A 59 -7.50 5.16 -5.65
N VAL A 60 -7.42 3.99 -6.28
CA VAL A 60 -7.48 3.80 -7.74
C VAL A 60 -8.92 3.67 -8.21
#